data_AF-A0AAE9IWG2-F1
#
_entry.id   AF-A0AAE9IWG2-F1
#
_cell.length_a   1.000
_cell.length_b   1.000
_cell.length_c   1.000
_cell.angle_alpha   90.00
_cell.angle_beta   90.00
_cell.angle_gamma   90.00
#
_symmetry.space_group_name_H-M   'P 1'
#
loop_
_entity.id
_entity.type
_entity.pdbx_description
1 polymer ?
#
loop_
_entity_poly.entity_id
_entity_poly.type
_entity_poly.pdbx_seq_one_letter_code
_entity_poly.pdbx_strand_id
1 'polypeptide(L)'
;MIALLVFLVSAASALIVGDFNCTTLVAGAFVYAPSATVCSNTISDASCDVLYAPVNAGAYPGPGNDVERPFNCFNEEGISAGAFSADMKKAALDSCPKSCGYCCQTGAYNCRNVN
;
A
#
# COMPACT_ATOMS: atom_id res chain seq x y z
N MET A 1 23.32 -46.99 20.01
CA MET A 1 22.99 -45.59 20.36
C MET A 1 22.42 -44.93 19.11
N ILE A 2 21.13 -44.63 19.07
CA ILE A 2 20.47 -43.98 17.93
C ILE A 2 20.45 -42.49 18.23
N ALA A 3 21.14 -41.69 17.42
CA ALA A 3 21.15 -40.23 17.53
C ALA A 3 19.96 -39.67 16.71
N LEU A 4 19.01 -39.04 17.39
CA LEU A 4 17.84 -38.41 16.79
C LEU A 4 18.18 -36.92 16.52
N LEU A 5 18.40 -36.55 15.25
CA LEU A 5 18.57 -35.16 14.83
C LEU A 5 17.19 -34.50 14.69
N VAL A 6 16.87 -33.60 15.62
CA VAL A 6 15.65 -32.77 15.56
C VAL A 6 15.98 -31.50 14.77
N PHE A 7 15.49 -31.40 13.54
CA PHE A 7 15.52 -30.14 12.78
C PHE A 7 14.43 -29.20 13.31
N LEU A 8 14.83 -28.17 14.06
CA LEU A 8 13.95 -27.04 14.36
C LEU A 8 13.82 -26.19 13.09
N VAL A 9 12.77 -26.42 12.31
CA VAL A 9 12.35 -25.49 11.26
C VAL A 9 11.64 -24.33 11.93
N SER A 10 12.31 -23.19 12.07
CA SER A 10 11.67 -21.94 12.49
C SER A 10 10.73 -21.46 11.39
N ALA A 11 9.43 -21.70 11.55
CA ALA A 11 8.42 -21.07 10.71
C ALA A 11 8.36 -19.57 11.09
N ALA A 12 9.14 -18.74 10.39
CA ALA A 12 8.97 -17.30 10.45
C ALA A 12 7.70 -16.94 9.67
N SER A 13 6.59 -16.74 10.37
CA SER A 13 5.38 -16.16 9.79
C SER A 13 5.63 -14.68 9.56
N ALA A 14 5.99 -14.28 8.34
CA ALA A 14 5.99 -12.87 7.97
C ALA A 14 4.52 -12.43 7.86
N LEU A 15 4.03 -11.67 8.85
CA LEU A 15 2.74 -11.00 8.74
C LEU A 15 2.90 -9.89 7.69
N ILE A 16 2.22 -10.02 6.56
CA ILE A 16 2.13 -8.95 5.57
C ILE A 16 1.14 -7.93 6.13
N VAL A 17 1.66 -6.87 6.73
CA VAL A 17 0.84 -5.80 7.34
C VAL A 17 0.62 -4.60 6.40
N GLY A 18 1.34 -4.56 5.28
CA GLY A 18 1.26 -3.46 4.30
C GLY A 18 0.34 -3.77 3.12
N ASP A 19 -0.31 -2.73 2.58
CA ASP A 19 -1.04 -2.82 1.31
C ASP A 19 -0.13 -2.54 0.11
N PHE A 20 0.35 -3.61 -0.53
CA PHE A 20 1.26 -3.56 -1.68
C PHE A 20 0.56 -3.37 -3.04
N ASN A 21 -0.73 -3.03 -3.07
CA ASN A 21 -1.40 -2.73 -4.34
C ASN A 21 -0.71 -1.57 -5.10
N CYS A 22 -0.66 -1.65 -6.43
CA CYS A 22 0.05 -0.72 -7.31
C CYS A 22 1.58 -0.68 -7.15
N THR A 23 2.19 -1.72 -6.56
CA THR A 23 3.65 -1.87 -6.50
C THR A 23 4.16 -2.97 -7.43
N THR A 24 5.45 -2.92 -7.76
CA THR A 24 6.17 -3.98 -8.46
C THR A 24 7.44 -4.33 -7.69
N LEU A 25 7.84 -5.61 -7.73
CA LEU A 25 9.07 -6.06 -7.09
C LEU A 25 10.28 -5.69 -7.96
N VAL A 26 11.13 -4.78 -7.48
CA VAL A 26 12.37 -4.35 -8.12
C VAL A 26 13.51 -4.56 -7.14
N ALA A 27 14.50 -5.37 -7.53
CA ALA A 27 15.67 -5.67 -6.71
C ALA A 27 15.36 -6.12 -5.26
N GLY A 28 14.24 -6.80 -5.05
CA GLY A 28 13.82 -7.30 -3.73
C GLY A 28 12.98 -6.34 -2.88
N ALA A 29 12.69 -5.12 -3.38
CA ALA A 29 11.81 -4.15 -2.74
C ALA A 29 10.53 -3.94 -3.55
N PHE A 30 9.41 -3.73 -2.87
CA PHE A 30 8.16 -3.32 -3.50
C PHE A 30 8.19 -1.81 -3.72
N VAL A 31 8.31 -1.40 -4.98
CA VAL A 31 8.29 0.02 -5.37
C VAL A 31 6.99 0.35 -6.08
N TYR A 32 6.47 1.56 -5.92
CA TYR A 32 5.24 1.95 -6.62
C TYR A 32 5.46 1.98 -8.13
N ALA A 33 4.53 1.38 -8.86
CA ALA A 33 4.49 1.47 -10.30
C ALA A 33 4.13 2.91 -10.73
N PRO A 34 4.49 3.34 -11.96
CA PRO A 34 4.05 4.63 -12.49
C PRO A 34 2.53 4.84 -12.46
N SER A 35 1.76 3.74 -12.56
CA SER A 35 0.29 3.77 -12.48
C SER A 35 -0.25 4.05 -11.07
N ALA A 36 0.56 4.01 -10.01
CA ALA A 36 0.11 4.26 -8.64
C ALA A 36 -0.33 5.70 -8.40
N THR A 37 0.23 6.67 -9.14
CA THR A 37 0.02 8.11 -8.93
C THR A 37 -0.30 8.88 -10.22
N VAL A 38 -0.65 8.17 -11.30
CA VAL A 38 -0.91 8.76 -12.63
C VAL A 38 -2.20 9.60 -12.68
N CYS A 39 -3.11 9.37 -11.75
CA CYS A 39 -4.37 10.10 -11.61
C CYS A 39 -4.24 11.32 -10.69
N SER A 40 -5.28 12.16 -10.66
CA SER A 40 -5.42 13.21 -9.66
C SER A 40 -6.28 12.74 -8.48
N ASN A 41 -6.13 13.39 -7.33
CA ASN A 41 -7.09 13.25 -6.24
C ASN A 41 -8.45 13.83 -6.64
N THR A 42 -9.53 13.29 -6.07
CA THR A 42 -10.90 13.79 -6.30
C THR A 42 -11.14 15.08 -5.50
N ILE A 43 -10.47 15.23 -4.36
CA ILE A 43 -10.44 16.45 -3.55
C ILE A 43 -9.04 17.11 -3.63
N SER A 44 -8.87 18.27 -3.00
CA SER A 44 -7.59 18.98 -3.05
C SER A 44 -6.45 18.19 -2.40
N ASP A 45 -5.24 18.30 -2.96
CA ASP A 45 -4.05 17.64 -2.40
C ASP A 45 -3.83 18.05 -0.93
N ALA A 46 -4.07 19.31 -0.57
CA ALA A 46 -3.99 19.78 0.82
C ALA A 46 -5.02 19.11 1.76
N SER A 47 -6.23 18.81 1.27
CA SER A 47 -7.21 18.04 2.04
C SER A 47 -6.78 16.59 2.20
N CYS A 48 -6.22 15.99 1.15
CA CYS A 48 -5.66 14.65 1.21
C CYS A 48 -4.45 14.57 2.15
N ASP A 49 -3.64 15.61 2.26
CA ASP A 49 -2.51 15.66 3.20
C ASP A 49 -2.97 15.65 4.65
N VAL A 50 -4.11 16.27 4.94
CA VAL A 50 -4.73 16.24 6.29
C VAL A 50 -5.35 14.88 6.57
N LEU A 51 -6.08 14.32 5.60
CA LEU A 51 -6.79 13.05 5.77
C LEU A 51 -5.86 11.84 5.75
N TYR A 52 -4.78 11.88 4.99
CA TYR A 52 -3.86 10.77 4.70
C TYR A 52 -2.41 11.23 4.87
N ALA A 53 -2.11 11.76 6.05
CA ALA A 53 -0.77 12.24 6.37
C ALA A 53 0.27 11.12 6.19
N PRO A 54 1.39 11.39 5.51
CA PRO A 54 2.39 10.39 5.20
C PRO A 54 3.10 9.97 6.48
N VAL A 55 3.51 8.70 6.54
CA VAL A 55 4.23 8.14 7.69
C VAL A 55 5.49 8.94 8.00
N ASN A 56 6.20 9.37 6.94
CA ASN A 56 7.29 10.32 7.03
C ASN A 56 6.87 11.62 6.35
N ALA A 57 7.01 12.75 7.04
CA ALA A 57 6.56 14.05 6.55
C ALA A 57 7.09 14.36 5.14
N GLY A 58 6.17 14.61 4.21
CA GLY A 58 6.47 14.92 2.80
C GLY A 58 6.82 13.72 1.91
N ALA A 59 6.84 12.49 2.44
CA ALA A 59 7.15 11.29 1.67
C ALA A 59 5.86 10.53 1.28
N TYR A 60 5.34 10.80 0.09
CA TYR A 60 4.16 10.12 -0.45
C TYR A 60 4.53 9.03 -1.46
N PRO A 61 3.66 8.01 -1.60
CA PRO A 61 3.74 7.06 -2.70
C PRO A 61 4.03 7.75 -4.02
N GLY A 62 5.03 7.26 -4.75
CA GLY A 62 5.49 7.86 -5.99
C GLY A 62 6.26 6.87 -6.85
N PRO A 63 6.27 7.03 -8.18
CA PRO A 63 6.86 6.04 -9.07
C PRO A 63 8.31 5.72 -8.73
N GLY A 64 8.61 4.45 -8.51
CA GLY A 64 9.96 3.96 -8.22
C GLY A 64 10.44 4.15 -6.78
N ASN A 65 9.65 4.77 -5.90
CA ASN A 65 9.95 4.80 -4.46
C ASN A 65 9.26 3.64 -3.73
N ASP A 66 9.75 3.33 -2.53
CA ASP A 66 9.27 2.29 -1.61
C ASP A 66 8.74 2.89 -0.30
N VAL A 67 8.26 4.14 -0.35
CA VAL A 67 7.81 4.82 0.87
C VAL A 67 6.56 4.17 1.43
N GLU A 68 6.46 4.13 2.75
CA GLU A 68 5.30 3.54 3.41
C GLU A 68 4.03 4.33 3.05
N ARG A 69 2.97 3.60 2.68
CA ARG A 69 1.66 4.22 2.41
C ARG A 69 1.12 4.81 3.71
N PRO A 70 0.45 5.98 3.71
CA PRO A 70 -0.30 6.42 4.88
C PRO A 70 -1.22 5.28 5.36
N PHE A 71 -1.08 4.87 6.63
CA PHE A 71 -1.75 3.67 7.13
C PHE A 71 -3.28 3.80 7.09
N ASN A 72 -3.77 5.02 7.33
CA ASN A 72 -5.20 5.34 7.24
C ASN A 72 -5.76 5.30 5.80
N CYS A 73 -4.92 5.10 4.78
CA CYS A 73 -5.38 4.75 3.44
C CYS A 73 -6.00 3.34 3.38
N PHE A 74 -5.74 2.46 4.35
CA PHE A 74 -6.20 1.06 4.29
C PHE A 74 -6.53 0.40 5.63
N ASN A 75 -6.28 1.05 6.76
CA ASN A 75 -6.71 0.60 8.07
C ASN A 75 -7.32 1.74 8.88
N GLU A 76 -8.15 1.41 9.87
CA GLU A 76 -8.90 2.42 10.65
C GLU A 76 -8.03 3.03 11.75
N GLU A 77 -7.04 2.29 12.23
CA GLU A 77 -6.21 2.67 13.35
C GLU A 77 -5.09 3.65 12.95
N GLY A 78 -4.77 3.75 11.66
CA GLY A 78 -3.74 4.66 11.15
C GLY A 78 -2.32 4.28 11.61
N ILE A 79 -2.03 3.00 11.85
CA ILE A 79 -0.74 2.50 12.35
C ILE A 79 -0.23 1.30 11.55
N SER A 80 1.09 1.01 11.65
CA SER A 80 1.76 -0.07 10.91
C SER A 80 1.35 -1.50 11.29
N ALA A 81 0.46 -1.63 12.27
CA ALA A 81 -0.08 -2.90 12.78
C ALA A 81 -1.62 -2.97 12.70
N GLY A 82 -2.26 -1.97 12.08
CA GLY A 82 -3.71 -1.87 11.97
C GLY A 82 -4.28 -2.95 11.05
N ALA A 83 -5.48 -3.42 11.37
CA ALA A 83 -6.15 -4.43 10.56
C ALA A 83 -6.62 -3.80 9.24
N PHE A 84 -6.49 -4.55 8.15
CA PHE A 84 -7.00 -4.07 6.86
C PHE A 84 -8.51 -3.80 6.92
N SER A 85 -8.91 -2.59 6.51
CA SER A 85 -10.29 -2.17 6.33
C SER A 85 -10.56 -1.88 4.85
N ALA A 86 -11.47 -2.67 4.27
CA ALA A 86 -11.91 -2.48 2.90
C ALA A 86 -12.59 -1.12 2.71
N ASP A 87 -13.28 -0.63 3.74
CA ASP A 87 -13.97 0.66 3.72
C ASP A 87 -12.97 1.82 3.72
N MET A 88 -11.89 1.74 4.50
CA MET A 88 -10.81 2.74 4.47
C MET A 88 -10.12 2.79 3.12
N LYS A 89 -9.81 1.62 2.55
CA LYS A 89 -9.28 1.54 1.20
C LYS A 89 -10.22 2.12 0.16
N LYS A 90 -11.52 1.85 0.27
CA LYS A 90 -12.54 2.38 -0.63
C LYS A 90 -12.64 3.91 -0.52
N ALA A 91 -12.66 4.45 0.69
CA ALA A 91 -12.66 5.89 0.92
C ALA A 91 -11.41 6.57 0.33
N ALA A 92 -10.22 5.97 0.50
CA ALA A 92 -8.98 6.45 -0.08
C ALA A 92 -9.00 6.43 -1.62
N LEU A 93 -9.53 5.36 -2.22
CA LEU A 93 -9.71 5.24 -3.67
C LEU A 93 -10.62 6.32 -4.24
N ASP A 94 -11.70 6.66 -3.52
CA ASP A 94 -12.73 7.58 -4.01
C ASP A 94 -12.35 9.06 -3.80
N SER A 95 -11.56 9.36 -2.77
CA SER A 95 -11.21 10.74 -2.39
C SER A 95 -9.80 11.14 -2.80
N CYS A 96 -8.80 10.30 -2.47
CA CYS A 96 -7.38 10.65 -2.54
C CYS A 96 -6.52 9.54 -3.17
N PRO A 97 -6.87 9.01 -4.35
CA PRO A 97 -6.15 7.88 -4.95
C PRO A 97 -4.70 8.21 -5.31
N LYS A 98 -4.35 9.46 -5.60
CA LYS A 98 -2.96 9.85 -5.90
C LYS A 98 -2.13 9.89 -4.62
N SER A 99 -2.61 10.58 -3.58
CA SER A 99 -1.89 10.69 -2.29
C SER A 99 -1.72 9.34 -1.61
N CYS A 100 -2.73 8.47 -1.73
CA CYS A 100 -2.63 7.12 -1.20
C CYS A 100 -1.90 6.15 -2.12
N GLY A 101 -1.53 6.47 -3.38
CA GLY A 101 -0.83 5.53 -4.28
C GLY A 101 -1.71 4.42 -4.86
N TYR A 102 -2.99 4.72 -5.12
CA TYR A 102 -4.02 3.79 -5.58
C TYR A 102 -4.55 4.05 -6.99
N CYS A 103 -3.97 4.98 -7.75
CA CYS A 103 -4.48 5.32 -9.08
C CYS A 103 -4.66 4.09 -9.98
N CYS A 104 -3.79 3.07 -9.88
CA CYS A 104 -3.89 1.84 -10.67
C CYS A 104 -5.16 1.02 -10.43
N GLN A 105 -5.88 1.28 -9.33
CA GLN A 105 -7.11 0.58 -8.97
C GLN A 105 -8.38 1.41 -9.25
N THR A 106 -8.22 2.68 -9.61
CA THR A 106 -9.35 3.53 -10.02
C THR A 106 -9.88 3.08 -11.38
N GLY A 107 -11.17 3.29 -11.66
CA GLY A 107 -11.83 2.77 -12.85
C GLY A 107 -11.17 3.19 -14.19
N ALA A 108 -10.57 4.39 -14.25
CA ALA A 108 -9.90 4.90 -15.44
C ALA A 108 -8.55 4.21 -15.75
N TYR A 109 -7.92 3.59 -14.76
CA TYR A 109 -6.58 3.01 -14.88
C TYR A 109 -6.52 1.52 -14.50
N ASN A 110 -7.61 0.98 -13.95
CA ASN A 110 -7.82 -0.44 -13.69
C ASN A 110 -8.64 -1.09 -14.82
N CYS A 111 -8.26 -0.81 -16.07
CA CYS A 111 -8.86 -1.49 -17.21
C CYS A 111 -8.53 -2.98 -17.10
N ARG A 112 -9.49 -3.73 -16.55
CA ARG A 112 -9.46 -5.19 -16.55
C ARG A 112 -9.42 -5.60 -18.02
N ASN A 113 -8.33 -6.24 -18.44
CA ASN A 113 -8.26 -6.87 -19.75
C ASN A 113 -9.48 -7.82 -19.84
N VAL A 114 -10.53 -7.37 -20.52
CA VAL A 114 -11.66 -8.21 -20.91
C VAL A 114 -11.14 -9.07 -22.05
N ASN A 115 -10.87 -10.33 -21.74
CA ASN A 115 -10.52 -11.35 -22.73
C ASN A 115 -11.78 -12.12 -23.10
#